data_AF-A0A2V8GWZ9-F1
#
_entry.id   AF-A0A2V8GWZ9-F1
#
_cell.length_a   1.000
_cell.length_b   1.000
_cell.length_c   1.000
_cell.angle_alpha   90.00
_cell.angle_beta   90.00
_cell.angle_gamma   90.00
#
_symmetry.space_group_name_H-M   'P 1'
#
loop_
_entity.id
_entity.type
_entity.pdbx_description
1 polymer ?
#
loop_
_entity_poly.entity_id
_entity_poly.type
_entity_poly.pdbx_seq_one_letter_code
_entity_poly.pdbx_strand_id
1 'polypeptide(L)'
;GEYLQATVIIYDPIDFTEPYIRSSMMWVNDPAMVMSPYPCEEATETALARGTVPHFLPRKSPLPGVNPNLTDRFGTPFEPRRGGAETMYPEYIATMRTFRKPTGRMPGATESER
;
A
#
# COMPACT_ATOMS: atom_id res chain seq x y z
N GLY A 1 -2.43 1.82 34.89
CA GLY A 1 -3.29 1.83 33.70
C GLY A 1 -2.40 1.41 32.57
N GLU A 2 -2.36 0.11 32.29
CA GLU A 2 -1.22 -0.52 31.61
C GLU A 2 -1.32 -0.52 30.09
N TYR A 3 -2.51 -0.24 29.54
CA TYR A 3 -2.77 -0.26 28.12
C TYR A 3 -3.30 1.07 27.63
N LEU A 4 -2.73 1.56 26.53
CA LEU A 4 -3.23 2.71 25.78
C LEU A 4 -3.72 2.21 24.43
N GLN A 5 -4.93 2.63 24.04
CA GLN A 5 -5.44 2.48 22.69
C GLN A 5 -5.61 3.88 22.08
N ALA A 6 -5.03 4.10 20.90
CA ALA A 6 -5.34 5.27 20.10
C ALA A 6 -6.04 4.89 18.80
N THR A 7 -6.98 5.75 18.44
CA THR A 7 -7.69 5.71 17.17
C THR A 7 -7.33 6.97 16.40
N VAL A 8 -6.93 6.80 15.14
CA VAL A 8 -6.64 7.90 14.22
C VAL A 8 -7.70 7.89 13.12
N ILE A 9 -8.25 9.08 12.84
CA ILE A 9 -9.21 9.30 11.76
C ILE A 9 -8.60 10.33 10.80
N ILE A 10 -8.45 9.95 9.54
CA ILE A 10 -7.87 10.80 8.49
C ILE A 10 -8.97 11.15 7.49
N TYR A 11 -9.16 12.45 7.27
CA TYR A 11 -10.05 13.00 6.26
C TYR A 11 -9.23 13.54 5.10
N ASP A 12 -9.06 12.73 4.05
CA ASP A 12 -8.39 13.15 2.82
C ASP A 12 -9.32 12.92 1.62
N PRO A 13 -9.97 13.97 1.09
CA PRO A 13 -10.90 13.84 -0.03
C PRO A 13 -10.21 13.61 -1.39
N ILE A 14 -8.88 13.74 -1.48
CA ILE A 14 -8.14 13.56 -2.73
C ILE A 14 -7.86 12.08 -2.95
N ASP A 15 -7.43 11.39 -1.90
CA ASP A 15 -6.99 9.99 -1.99
C ASP A 15 -8.00 8.99 -1.44
N PHE A 16 -8.90 9.38 -0.53
CA PHE A 16 -9.88 8.47 0.06
C PHE A 16 -11.31 8.83 -0.30
N THR A 17 -12.10 7.81 -0.68
CA THR A 17 -13.53 7.97 -0.93
C THR A 17 -14.34 8.04 0.37
N GLU A 18 -13.77 7.57 1.48
CA GLU A 18 -14.34 7.61 2.83
C GLU A 18 -13.24 7.89 3.87
N PRO A 19 -13.56 8.38 5.07
CA PRO A 19 -12.56 8.61 6.11
C PRO A 19 -11.79 7.33 6.47
N TYR A 20 -10.46 7.41 6.46
CA TYR A 20 -9.62 6.29 6.88
C TYR A 20 -9.56 6.23 8.41
N ILE A 21 -10.15 5.19 8.99
CA ILE A 21 -10.19 4.96 10.43
C ILE A 21 -9.24 3.82 10.78
N ARG A 22 -8.23 4.10 11.62
CA ARG A 22 -7.26 3.11 12.08
C ARG A 22 -7.23 3.06 13.61
N SER A 23 -7.64 1.91 14.15
CA SER A 23 -7.63 1.60 15.59
C SER A 23 -6.61 0.49 15.88
N SER A 24 -5.32 0.73 15.65
CA SER A 24 -4.32 -0.35 15.73
C SER A 24 -3.15 -0.08 16.66
N MET A 25 -3.13 1.07 17.33
CA MET A 25 -2.00 1.38 18.20
C MET A 25 -2.40 1.00 19.62
N MET A 26 -2.08 -0.24 19.98
CA MET A 26 -2.19 -0.76 21.34
C MET A 26 -0.80 -0.70 21.94
N TRP A 27 -0.61 0.14 22.95
CA TRP A 27 0.66 0.22 23.67
C TRP A 27 0.51 -0.34 25.06
N VAL A 28 1.55 -1.02 25.50
CA VAL A 28 1.72 -1.42 26.89
C VAL A 28 2.66 -0.42 27.55
N ASN A 29 2.31 0.03 28.74
CA ASN A 29 3.19 0.86 29.55
C ASN A 29 4.41 0.04 29.98
N ASP A 30 5.55 0.22 29.30
CA ASP A 30 6.84 -0.38 29.66
C ASP A 30 7.83 0.71 30.10
N PRO A 31 8.01 0.93 31.42
CA PRO A 31 8.97 1.91 31.95
C PRO A 31 10.43 1.61 31.59
N ALA A 32 10.77 0.37 31.25
CA ALA A 32 12.13 -0.01 30.88
C ALA A 32 12.46 0.36 29.43
N MET A 33 11.45 0.70 28.60
CA MET A 33 11.59 1.10 27.19
C MET A 33 12.56 0.19 26.41
N VAL A 34 12.46 -1.12 26.60
CA VAL A 34 13.36 -2.07 25.93
C VAL A 34 12.98 -2.13 24.46
N MET A 35 13.71 -1.39 23.62
CA MET A 35 13.56 -1.44 22.18
C MET A 35 14.20 -2.72 21.66
N SER A 36 13.42 -3.59 21.02
CA SER A 36 13.97 -4.72 20.28
C SER A 36 15.00 -4.22 19.26
N PRO A 37 16.14 -4.92 19.09
CA PRO A 37 17.11 -4.56 18.07
C PRO A 37 16.40 -4.49 16.72
N TYR A 38 16.39 -3.30 16.13
CA TYR A 38 15.82 -3.07 14.82
C TYR A 38 16.81 -3.63 13.81
N PRO A 39 16.47 -4.67 13.02
CA PRO A 39 17.36 -5.16 11.99
C PRO A 39 17.46 -4.08 10.92
N CYS A 40 18.55 -3.32 10.95
CA CYS A 40 18.91 -2.44 9.85
C CYS A 40 19.56 -3.31 8.79
N GLU A 41 18.84 -3.56 7.69
CA GLU A 41 19.46 -4.06 6.47
C GLU A 41 20.24 -2.91 5.81
N GLU A 42 21.37 -3.22 5.18
CA GLU A 42 22.10 -2.25 4.38
C GLU A 42 21.23 -1.82 3.19
N ALA A 43 20.69 -0.61 3.25
CA ALA A 43 20.02 -0.03 2.10
C ALA A 43 21.10 0.32 1.07
N THR A 44 21.21 -0.45 -0.01
CA THR A 44 22.06 -0.08 -1.13
C THR A 44 21.44 1.15 -1.80
N GLU A 45 21.98 2.33 -1.48
CA GLU A 45 21.55 3.57 -2.10
C GLU A 45 21.90 3.52 -3.60
N THR A 46 20.87 3.53 -4.45
CA THR A 46 21.09 3.70 -5.88
C THR A 46 21.68 5.10 -6.09
N ALA A 47 22.88 5.17 -6.68
CA ALA A 47 23.55 6.44 -6.93
C ALA A 47 22.71 7.31 -7.89
N LEU A 48 22.07 8.33 -7.34
CA LEU A 48 21.32 9.34 -8.09
C LEU A 48 22.16 10.62 -8.22
N ALA A 49 22.00 11.34 -9.33
CA ALA A 49 22.65 12.63 -9.51
C ALA A 49 22.21 13.61 -8.41
N ARG A 50 23.18 14.37 -7.85
CA ARG A 50 22.91 15.34 -6.78
C ARG A 50 21.80 16.31 -7.20
N GLY A 51 20.80 16.48 -6.34
CA GLY A 51 19.61 17.30 -6.59
C GLY A 51 18.43 16.53 -7.18
N THR A 52 18.60 15.25 -7.53
CA THR A 52 17.50 14.37 -7.95
C THR A 52 16.85 13.75 -6.72
N VAL A 53 15.63 14.18 -6.41
CA VAL A 53 14.77 13.50 -5.41
C VAL A 53 13.91 12.48 -6.16
N PRO A 54 14.02 11.17 -5.86
CA PRO A 54 13.16 10.17 -6.48
C PRO A 54 11.71 10.41 -6.06
N HIS A 55 10.92 10.96 -6.97
CA HIS A 55 9.49 11.20 -6.78
C HIS A 55 8.75 11.00 -8.10
N PHE A 56 7.48 10.63 -7.99
CA PHE A 56 6.55 10.65 -9.12
C PHE A 56 5.55 11.77 -8.87
N LEU A 57 5.22 12.52 -9.92
CA LEU A 57 4.07 13.41 -9.85
C LEU A 57 2.79 12.59 -9.60
N PRO A 58 1.76 13.18 -8.96
CA PRO A 58 0.48 12.52 -8.79
C PRO A 58 -0.02 11.95 -10.13
N ARG A 59 -0.47 10.69 -10.13
CA ARG A 59 -0.95 9.95 -11.31
C ARG A 59 0.11 9.70 -12.41
N LYS A 60 1.39 9.95 -12.15
CA LYS A 60 2.51 9.65 -13.07
C LYS A 60 3.38 8.48 -12.61
N SER A 61 3.00 7.80 -11.53
CA SER A 61 3.71 6.61 -11.09
C SER A 61 3.66 5.51 -12.17
N PRO A 62 4.78 4.85 -12.48
CA PRO A 62 4.84 3.75 -13.43
C PRO A 62 4.26 2.45 -12.85
N LEU A 63 3.80 2.44 -11.60
CA LEU A 63 3.30 1.24 -10.94
C LEU A 63 1.99 0.73 -11.57
N PRO A 64 1.72 -0.59 -11.50
CA PRO A 64 0.50 -1.18 -12.05
C PRO A 64 -0.79 -0.54 -11.55
N GLY A 65 -0.82 -0.02 -10.32
CA GLY A 65 -2.00 0.68 -9.77
C GLY A 65 -2.39 1.95 -10.53
N VAL A 66 -1.46 2.58 -11.24
CA VAL A 66 -1.70 3.83 -12.00
C VAL A 66 -1.63 3.60 -13.51
N ASN A 67 -0.78 2.68 -13.97
CA ASN A 67 -0.60 2.42 -15.40
C ASN A 67 -1.53 1.27 -15.89
N PRO A 68 -2.51 1.55 -16.77
CA PRO A 68 -3.46 0.54 -17.26
C PRO A 68 -2.83 -0.52 -18.17
N ASN A 69 -1.66 -0.23 -18.75
CA ASN A 69 -0.97 -1.16 -19.64
C ASN A 69 -0.17 -2.22 -18.88
N LEU A 70 -0.02 -2.06 -17.56
CA LEU A 70 0.67 -3.02 -16.71
C LEU A 70 -0.31 -3.90 -15.98
N THR A 71 0.12 -5.12 -15.69
CA THR A 71 -0.62 -6.07 -14.88
C THR A 71 0.07 -6.22 -13.53
N ASP A 72 -0.70 -6.40 -12.46
CA ASP A 72 -0.11 -6.73 -11.17
C ASP A 72 0.23 -8.23 -11.12
N ARG A 73 0.85 -8.64 -10.01
CA ARG A 73 1.18 -10.05 -9.76
C ARG A 73 -0.05 -10.97 -9.70
N PHE A 74 -1.23 -10.42 -9.36
CA PHE A 74 -2.45 -11.18 -9.17
C PHE A 74 -3.34 -11.24 -10.42
N GLY A 75 -3.03 -10.45 -11.45
CA GLY A 75 -3.87 -10.29 -12.65
C GLY A 75 -5.21 -9.62 -12.35
N THR A 76 -5.24 -8.67 -11.42
CA THR A 76 -6.45 -7.89 -11.11
C THR A 76 -6.83 -7.00 -12.29
N PRO A 77 -8.13 -6.88 -12.60
CA PRO A 77 -8.61 -5.86 -13.53
C PRO A 77 -8.15 -4.47 -13.12
N PHE A 78 -8.08 -3.52 -14.05
CA PHE A 78 -7.48 -2.20 -13.78
C PHE A 78 -8.35 -1.36 -12.85
N GLU A 79 -9.66 -1.40 -13.04
CA GLU A 79 -10.67 -0.65 -12.32
C GLU A 79 -10.59 -0.84 -10.80
N PRO A 80 -10.57 -2.08 -10.25
CA PRO A 80 -10.49 -2.31 -8.81
C PRO A 80 -9.07 -2.18 -8.23
N ARG A 81 -8.05 -1.99 -9.06
CA ARG A 81 -6.65 -2.13 -8.62
C ARG A 81 -6.22 -1.06 -7.62
N ARG A 82 -6.83 0.13 -7.69
CA ARG A 82 -6.58 1.22 -6.73
C ARG A 82 -7.40 1.10 -5.44
N GLY A 83 -8.28 0.10 -5.36
CA GLY A 83 -9.23 -0.02 -4.26
C GLY A 83 -10.25 1.12 -4.24
N GLY A 84 -10.85 1.33 -3.08
CA GLY A 84 -11.94 2.26 -2.84
C GLY A 84 -12.91 1.67 -1.82
N ALA A 85 -13.75 2.51 -1.22
CA ALA A 85 -14.77 2.08 -0.27
C ALA A 85 -15.65 0.95 -0.83
N GLU A 86 -16.06 1.05 -2.09
CA GLU A 86 -16.84 0.04 -2.78
C GLU A 86 -16.14 -1.33 -2.84
N THR A 87 -14.81 -1.34 -2.95
CA THR A 87 -14.03 -2.58 -3.01
C THR A 87 -13.85 -3.27 -1.66
N MET A 88 -14.18 -2.59 -0.56
CA MET A 88 -14.15 -3.19 0.79
C MET A 88 -15.30 -4.17 1.01
N TYR A 89 -16.37 -4.07 0.22
CA TYR A 89 -17.60 -4.83 0.42
C TYR A 89 -17.67 -6.07 -0.49
N PRO A 90 -18.23 -7.20 -0.01
CA PRO A 90 -18.27 -8.45 -0.75
C PRO A 90 -19.10 -8.39 -2.03
N GLU A 91 -20.09 -7.50 -2.10
CA GLU A 91 -20.97 -7.29 -3.27
C GLU A 91 -20.16 -6.88 -4.50
N TYR A 92 -19.03 -6.19 -4.29
CA TYR A 92 -18.15 -5.76 -5.36
C TYR A 92 -17.51 -6.91 -6.14
N ILE A 93 -17.46 -8.12 -5.55
CA ILE A 93 -17.01 -9.35 -6.25
C ILE A 93 -17.89 -9.62 -7.48
N ALA A 94 -19.21 -9.37 -7.39
CA ALA A 94 -20.12 -9.57 -8.51
C ALA A 94 -19.82 -8.57 -9.64
N THR A 95 -19.60 -7.30 -9.30
CA THR A 95 -19.19 -6.26 -10.25
C THR A 95 -17.84 -6.61 -10.90
N MET A 96 -16.86 -7.03 -10.10
CA MET A 96 -15.51 -7.35 -10.58
C MET A 96 -15.50 -8.49 -11.61
N ARG A 97 -16.44 -9.44 -11.51
CA ARG A 97 -16.57 -10.55 -12.49
C ARG A 97 -16.97 -10.07 -13.89
N THR A 98 -17.57 -8.88 -14.01
CA THR A 98 -17.92 -8.29 -15.30
C THR A 98 -16.73 -7.64 -16.01
N PHE A 99 -15.63 -7.38 -15.29
CA PHE A 99 -14.47 -6.72 -15.85
C PHE A 99 -13.60 -7.67 -16.67
N ARG A 100 -12.94 -7.10 -17.68
CA ARG A 100 -12.00 -7.84 -18.54
C ARG A 100 -10.77 -8.23 -17.71
N LYS A 101 -10.50 -9.53 -17.63
CA LYS A 101 -9.25 -10.02 -17.03
C LYS A 101 -8.05 -9.66 -17.92
N PRO A 102 -6.96 -9.12 -17.36
CA PRO A 102 -5.76 -8.83 -18.13
C PRO A 102 -5.05 -10.12 -18.57
N THR A 103 -4.42 -10.06 -19.74
CA THR A 103 -3.63 -11.15 -20.30
C THR A 103 -2.18 -11.02 -19.83
N GLY A 104 -1.80 -11.81 -18.83
CA GLY A 104 -0.44 -11.84 -18.28
C GLY A 104 -0.36 -11.31 -16.85
N ARG A 105 0.59 -11.84 -16.08
CA ARG A 105 0.92 -11.41 -14.72
C ARG A 105 2.37 -10.97 -14.73
N MET A 106 2.69 -9.82 -14.14
CA MET A 106 4.10 -9.54 -13.87
C MET A 106 4.62 -10.59 -12.90
N PRO A 107 5.79 -11.22 -13.18
CA PRO A 107 6.41 -12.11 -12.22
C PRO A 107 6.62 -11.30 -10.93
N GLY A 108 6.07 -11.79 -9.82
CA GLY A 108 6.34 -11.19 -8.52
C GLY A 108 7.84 -11.29 -8.25
N ALA A 109 8.43 -10.27 -7.64
CA ALA A 109 9.77 -10.39 -7.07
C ALA A 109 9.80 -11.64 -6.19
N THR A 110 10.59 -12.63 -6.58
CA THR A 110 10.84 -13.80 -5.75
C THR A 110 11.56 -13.34 -4.50
N GLU A 111 11.15 -13.86 -3.34
CA GLU A 111 11.74 -13.56 -2.04
C GLU A 111 13.24 -13.92 -1.94
N SER A 112 13.82 -14.50 -3.01
CA SER A 112 15.25 -14.80 -3.17
C SER A 112 16.09 -13.66 -3.75
N GLU A 113 15.51 -12.48 -4.03
CA GLU A 113 16.24 -11.26 -4.43
C GLU A 113 16.24 -10.18 -3.32
N ARG A 114 15.97 -10.58 -2.07
CA ARG A 114 16.26 -9.77 -0.89
C ARG A 114 17.54 -10.25 -0.23
#